data_AF-A0A382MMR9-F1
#
_entry.id   AF-A0A382MMR9-F1
#
_cell.length_a   1.000
_cell.length_b   1.000
_cell.length_c   1.000
_cell.angle_alpha   90.00
_cell.angle_beta   90.00
_cell.angle_gamma   90.00
#
_symmetry.space_group_name_H-M   'P 1'
#
loop_
_entity.id
_entity.type
_entity.pdbx_description
1 polymer ?
#
loop_
_entity_poly.entity_id
_entity_poly.type
_entity_poly.pdbx_seq_one_letter_code
_entity_poly.pdbx_strand_id
1 'polypeptide(L)'
;RKYVPTGLRPFELIQGLGNMAESGRYNNAGYFFYEDSTGYRFRSLENMLAITDGAARPAVARFEKKPRSAKGGSGVTNIIQEMQIVDGFTIQNQYDTIQNLRNGVFASRTIAHNLMDKTYTIHDYDYNLEFEKSYHTEHDGSGGKTDNKSMAPMINYHGNQFSDYAETRTFMKSNTTKIHNDFEDVPKETMAKRLSQKLAFASMQVALTARGFTGLSAGDVVALEIPSYEPAGADNPLDHDPFMSGRYLVKNIRHKIDTATDKHTMSITCMKDAVRVPYPEEEIDTFTGRENTEATNVLQYDLDDAIITEANKGGPPSVLS
;
A
#
# COMPACT_ATOMS: atom_id res chain seq x y z
N ARG A 1 -3.18 19.24 -23.38
CA ARG A 1 -4.60 19.42 -23.01
C ARG A 1 -4.79 20.83 -22.47
N LYS A 2 -5.85 21.55 -22.87
CA LYS A 2 -6.19 22.88 -22.34
C LYS A 2 -7.40 22.71 -21.42
N TYR A 3 -7.30 23.21 -20.19
CA TYR A 3 -8.37 23.13 -19.22
C TYR A 3 -8.84 24.54 -18.86
N VAL A 4 -10.15 24.75 -18.85
CA VAL A 4 -10.76 26.01 -18.42
C VAL A 4 -11.60 25.71 -17.17
N PRO A 5 -11.15 26.10 -15.98
CA PRO A 5 -11.93 25.88 -14.77
C PRO A 5 -13.17 26.78 -14.75
N THR A 6 -14.31 26.21 -14.41
CA THR A 6 -15.55 26.98 -14.14
C THR A 6 -15.93 26.80 -12.67
N GLY A 7 -15.68 27.81 -11.84
CA GLY A 7 -16.14 27.85 -10.44
C GLY A 7 -15.36 27.00 -9.43
N LEU A 8 -14.27 26.33 -9.83
CA LEU A 8 -13.41 25.57 -8.91
C LEU A 8 -12.31 26.44 -8.32
N ARG A 9 -11.95 26.19 -7.05
CA ARG A 9 -10.78 26.85 -6.44
C ARG A 9 -9.49 26.36 -7.09
N PRO A 10 -8.42 27.18 -7.16
CA PRO A 10 -7.18 26.79 -7.83
C PRO A 10 -6.60 25.44 -7.37
N PHE A 11 -6.56 25.17 -6.06
CA PHE A 11 -6.02 23.89 -5.55
C PHE A 11 -6.94 22.70 -5.83
N GLU A 12 -8.25 22.89 -5.82
CA GLU A 12 -9.21 21.83 -6.19
C GLU A 12 -9.08 21.47 -7.66
N LEU A 13 -8.89 22.48 -8.53
CA LEU A 13 -8.61 22.25 -9.94
C LEU A 13 -7.32 21.46 -10.13
N ILE A 14 -6.22 21.88 -9.50
CA ILE A 14 -4.92 21.19 -9.62
C ILE A 14 -5.03 19.75 -9.12
N GLN A 15 -5.74 19.51 -8.02
CA GLN A 15 -5.99 18.17 -7.50
C GLN A 15 -6.83 17.33 -8.47
N GLY A 16 -7.85 17.93 -9.10
CA GLY A 16 -8.65 17.30 -10.15
C GLY A 16 -7.80 16.90 -11.37
N LEU A 17 -6.91 17.80 -11.81
CA LEU A 17 -5.94 17.53 -12.88
C LEU A 17 -4.96 16.42 -12.49
N GLY A 18 -4.55 16.36 -11.22
CA GLY A 18 -3.71 15.28 -10.69
C GLY A 18 -4.32 13.88 -10.85
N ASN A 19 -5.66 13.77 -10.80
CA ASN A 19 -6.34 12.51 -11.06
C ASN A 19 -6.28 12.10 -12.54
N MET A 20 -6.24 13.06 -13.47
CA MET A 20 -6.18 12.81 -14.91
C MET A 20 -4.75 12.74 -15.47
N ALA A 21 -3.76 13.08 -14.65
CA ALA A 21 -2.37 13.15 -15.04
C ALA A 21 -1.70 11.77 -14.99
N GLU A 22 -0.92 11.48 -16.02
CA GLU A 22 -0.10 10.28 -16.17
C GLU A 22 1.34 10.70 -16.37
N SER A 23 2.27 9.87 -15.89
CA SER A 23 3.68 10.15 -16.07
C SER A 23 4.12 9.74 -17.47
N GLY A 24 4.84 10.62 -18.16
CA GLY A 24 5.46 10.27 -19.43
C GLY A 24 6.66 9.33 -19.29
N ARG A 25 7.22 9.17 -18.06
CA ARG A 25 8.43 8.37 -17.79
C ARG A 25 8.19 7.10 -16.99
N TYR A 26 7.05 7.03 -16.30
CA TYR A 26 6.79 6.02 -15.29
C TYR A 26 5.43 5.37 -15.60
N ASN A 27 5.31 4.07 -15.37
CA ASN A 27 4.04 3.37 -15.55
C ASN A 27 3.17 3.53 -14.30
N ASN A 28 2.81 4.78 -13.99
CA ASN A 28 2.02 5.15 -12.82
C ASN A 28 0.87 6.07 -13.22
N ALA A 29 -0.24 5.91 -12.52
CA ALA A 29 -1.41 6.75 -12.63
C ALA A 29 -1.61 7.57 -11.35
N GLY A 30 -1.67 8.89 -11.50
CA GLY A 30 -1.94 9.81 -10.41
C GLY A 30 -0.76 10.68 -10.02
N TYR A 31 -1.03 11.97 -9.94
CA TYR A 31 -0.12 12.99 -9.44
C TYR A 31 -0.64 13.54 -8.12
N PHE A 32 0.29 13.84 -7.23
CA PHE A 32 0.01 14.54 -5.99
C PHE A 32 0.52 15.96 -6.07
N PHE A 33 -0.34 16.90 -5.68
CA PHE A 33 0.01 18.28 -5.43
C PHE A 33 0.20 18.46 -3.92
N TYR A 34 1.40 18.83 -3.51
CA TYR A 34 1.74 19.03 -2.10
C TYR A 34 2.82 20.11 -1.95
N GLU A 35 3.02 20.57 -0.73
CA GLU A 35 4.03 21.55 -0.37
C GLU A 35 5.12 20.89 0.47
N ASP A 36 6.37 21.22 0.19
CA ASP A 36 7.53 20.87 1.02
C ASP A 36 8.20 22.15 1.57
N SER A 37 9.28 21.99 2.34
CA SER A 37 10.03 23.12 2.90
C SER A 37 10.62 24.08 1.85
N THR A 38 10.68 23.67 0.58
CA THR A 38 11.25 24.43 -0.55
C THR A 38 10.19 25.06 -1.45
N GLY A 39 8.96 24.52 -1.48
CA GLY A 39 7.84 25.06 -2.23
C GLY A 39 6.84 24.00 -2.70
N TYR A 40 6.02 24.37 -3.68
CA TYR A 40 4.99 23.49 -4.23
C TYR A 40 5.55 22.45 -5.20
N ARG A 41 5.07 21.22 -5.07
CA ARG A 41 5.43 20.06 -5.90
C ARG A 41 4.19 19.46 -6.55
N PHE A 42 4.34 19.08 -7.82
CA PHE A 42 3.37 18.27 -8.56
C PHE A 42 4.10 17.06 -9.14
N ARG A 43 4.02 15.92 -8.45
CA ARG A 43 4.82 14.72 -8.77
C ARG A 43 3.95 13.48 -8.74
N SER A 44 4.27 12.50 -9.59
CA SER A 44 3.71 11.16 -9.48
C SER A 44 4.31 10.45 -8.27
N LEU A 45 3.57 9.46 -7.75
CA LEU A 45 4.03 8.63 -6.63
C LEU A 45 5.35 7.92 -6.96
N GLU A 46 5.46 7.35 -8.17
CA GLU A 46 6.68 6.69 -8.65
C GLU A 46 7.88 7.65 -8.75
N ASN A 47 7.66 8.93 -9.09
CA ASN A 47 8.73 9.93 -9.08
C ASN A 47 9.26 10.24 -7.67
N MET A 48 8.46 10.01 -6.61
CA MET A 48 8.90 10.12 -5.22
C MET A 48 9.70 8.91 -4.75
N LEU A 49 9.61 7.78 -5.47
CA LEU A 49 10.26 6.51 -5.10
C LEU A 49 11.49 6.22 -5.94
N ALA A 50 11.51 6.66 -7.20
CA ALA A 50 12.59 6.44 -8.15
C ALA A 50 13.15 7.75 -8.73
N ILE A 51 14.42 7.68 -9.13
CA ILE A 51 15.13 8.70 -9.89
C ILE A 51 14.83 8.48 -11.39
N THR A 52 15.03 9.50 -12.20
CA THR A 52 14.74 9.45 -13.65
C THR A 52 15.47 8.33 -14.39
N ASP A 53 16.62 7.88 -13.91
CA ASP A 53 17.44 6.83 -14.55
C ASP A 53 17.01 5.40 -14.19
N GLY A 54 15.84 5.23 -13.56
CA GLY A 54 15.30 3.90 -13.25
C GLY A 54 15.91 3.23 -12.02
N ALA A 55 16.54 4.01 -11.13
CA ALA A 55 17.01 3.55 -9.83
C ALA A 55 16.11 4.07 -8.70
N ALA A 56 15.85 3.23 -7.69
CA ALA A 56 15.18 3.63 -6.47
C ALA A 56 15.93 4.79 -5.79
N ARG A 57 15.19 5.78 -5.28
CA ARG A 57 15.78 6.90 -4.52
C ARG A 57 16.43 6.39 -3.23
N PRO A 58 17.59 6.94 -2.82
CA PRO A 58 18.17 6.59 -1.54
C PRO A 58 17.30 7.10 -0.38
N ALA A 59 17.31 6.39 0.75
CA ALA A 59 16.66 6.87 1.96
C ALA A 59 17.45 8.07 2.53
N VAL A 60 16.75 9.17 2.80
CA VAL A 60 17.34 10.42 3.32
C VAL A 60 17.77 10.26 4.78
N ALA A 61 17.01 9.47 5.55
CA ALA A 61 17.27 9.19 6.95
C ALA A 61 16.93 7.74 7.29
N ARG A 62 17.67 7.16 8.25
CA ARG A 62 17.41 5.83 8.80
C ARG A 62 17.00 5.93 10.27
N PHE A 63 15.71 5.83 10.52
CA PHE A 63 15.10 5.89 11.83
C PHE A 63 15.19 4.55 12.55
N GLU A 64 15.73 4.57 13.76
CA GLU A 64 15.93 3.38 14.59
C GLU A 64 15.60 3.72 16.05
N LYS A 65 14.95 2.79 16.76
CA LYS A 65 14.69 2.92 18.20
C LYS A 65 15.84 2.30 18.99
N LYS A 66 16.77 3.15 19.45
CA LYS A 66 17.90 2.72 20.29
C LYS A 66 18.12 3.63 21.50
N PRO A 67 18.72 3.12 22.59
CA PRO A 67 19.05 3.95 23.75
C PRO A 67 20.03 5.06 23.36
N ARG A 68 19.68 6.31 23.67
CA ARG A 68 20.47 7.49 23.30
C ARG A 68 21.87 7.54 23.92
N SER A 69 22.09 6.79 25.00
CA SER A 69 23.38 6.73 25.69
C SER A 69 24.41 5.80 25.05
N ALA A 70 24.00 4.98 24.07
CA ALA A 70 24.90 4.05 23.39
C ALA A 70 25.75 4.79 22.35
N LYS A 71 26.87 5.38 22.80
CA LYS A 71 27.87 5.95 21.90
C LYS A 71 28.63 4.80 21.23
N GLY A 72 28.57 4.73 19.90
CA GLY A 72 29.26 3.69 19.13
C GLY A 72 30.78 3.83 19.21
N GLY A 73 31.38 3.24 20.25
CA GLY A 73 32.81 2.87 20.41
C GLY A 73 33.89 3.96 20.30
N SER A 74 33.64 5.06 19.59
CA SER A 74 34.61 6.06 19.17
C SER A 74 34.59 7.34 20.02
N GLY A 75 33.66 7.44 20.98
CA GLY A 75 33.51 8.62 21.85
C GLY A 75 33.01 9.91 21.16
N VAL A 76 32.98 9.95 19.82
CA VAL A 76 32.51 11.09 19.02
C VAL A 76 31.01 10.98 18.78
N THR A 77 30.29 12.06 19.10
CA THR A 77 28.84 12.15 18.89
C THR A 77 28.52 12.46 17.44
N ASN A 78 27.96 11.50 16.69
CA ASN A 78 27.44 11.77 15.35
C ASN A 78 26.03 12.39 15.45
N ILE A 79 25.96 13.71 15.28
CA ILE A 79 24.72 14.50 15.42
C ILE A 79 23.62 13.99 14.46
N ILE A 80 23.99 13.58 13.24
CA ILE A 80 23.02 13.07 12.26
C ILE A 80 22.39 11.76 12.75
N GLN A 81 23.22 10.85 13.26
CA GLN A 81 22.73 9.59 13.81
C GLN A 81 21.89 9.78 15.07
N GLU A 82 22.19 10.79 15.90
CA GLU A 82 21.35 11.12 17.05
C GLU A 82 19.99 11.72 16.65
N MET A 83 19.95 12.54 15.60
CA MET A 83 18.68 13.08 15.06
C MET A 83 17.80 11.99 14.46
N GLN A 84 18.40 10.88 14.03
CA GLN A 84 17.74 9.71 13.47
C GLN A 84 17.23 8.72 14.53
N ILE A 85 17.40 9.02 15.83
CA ILE A 85 16.84 8.19 16.91
C ILE A 85 15.36 8.52 17.08
N VAL A 86 14.54 7.48 17.06
CA VAL A 86 13.09 7.58 17.29
C VAL A 86 12.81 7.57 18.80
N ASP A 87 12.14 8.61 19.30
CA ASP A 87 11.67 8.69 20.69
C ASP A 87 10.51 7.70 20.92
N GLY A 88 9.62 7.57 19.93
CA GLY A 88 8.52 6.60 19.93
C GLY A 88 7.84 6.51 18.57
N PHE A 89 7.22 5.37 18.28
CA PHE A 89 6.42 5.16 17.08
C PHE A 89 5.07 4.52 17.45
N THR A 90 4.07 4.79 16.62
CA THR A 90 2.74 4.21 16.70
C THR A 90 2.33 3.72 15.32
N ILE A 91 1.82 2.49 15.27
CA ILE A 91 1.26 1.91 14.04
C ILE A 91 -0.14 2.49 13.93
N GLN A 92 -0.37 3.32 12.91
CA GLN A 92 -1.70 3.92 12.70
C GLN A 92 -2.60 2.93 11.97
N ASN A 93 -2.10 2.39 10.86
CA ASN A 93 -2.79 1.41 10.04
C ASN A 93 -1.83 0.27 9.72
N GLN A 94 -2.37 -0.95 9.67
CA GLN A 94 -1.70 -2.14 9.19
C GLN A 94 -2.43 -2.67 7.96
N TYR A 95 -1.75 -3.48 7.14
CA TYR A 95 -2.35 -4.15 6.00
C TYR A 95 -3.59 -4.95 6.44
N ASP A 96 -4.77 -4.49 6.00
CA ASP A 96 -6.04 -5.19 6.16
C ASP A 96 -6.46 -5.71 4.78
N THR A 97 -6.33 -7.03 4.60
CA THR A 97 -6.64 -7.71 3.35
C THR A 97 -8.11 -7.59 2.99
N ILE A 98 -9.03 -7.65 3.96
CA ILE A 98 -10.48 -7.57 3.74
C ILE A 98 -10.85 -6.16 3.29
N GLN A 99 -10.32 -5.13 3.98
CA GLN A 99 -10.56 -3.75 3.60
C GLN A 99 -9.98 -3.43 2.22
N ASN A 100 -8.78 -3.92 1.92
CA ASN A 100 -8.12 -3.73 0.63
C ASN A 100 -8.87 -4.45 -0.49
N LEU A 101 -9.34 -5.68 -0.27
CA LEU A 101 -10.19 -6.41 -1.20
C LEU A 101 -11.48 -5.65 -1.50
N ARG A 102 -12.22 -5.23 -0.46
CA ARG A 102 -13.48 -4.48 -0.61
C ARG A 102 -13.31 -3.16 -1.37
N ASN A 103 -12.17 -2.49 -1.19
CA ASN A 103 -11.91 -1.22 -1.86
C ASN A 103 -11.36 -1.39 -3.30
N GLY A 104 -11.11 -2.62 -3.74
CA GLY A 104 -10.59 -2.91 -5.08
C GLY A 104 -9.08 -2.65 -5.23
N VAL A 105 -8.30 -2.83 -4.16
CA VAL A 105 -6.83 -2.68 -4.21
C VAL A 105 -6.21 -3.82 -5.01
N PHE A 106 -6.63 -5.06 -4.76
CA PHE A 106 -6.08 -6.26 -5.42
C PHE A 106 -6.66 -6.49 -6.83
N ALA A 107 -7.96 -6.25 -7.00
CA ALA A 107 -8.63 -6.42 -8.28
C ALA A 107 -9.79 -5.44 -8.39
N SER A 108 -10.02 -4.88 -9.58
CA SER A 108 -11.23 -4.08 -9.83
C SER A 108 -11.59 -3.98 -11.32
N ARG A 109 -12.87 -3.85 -11.60
CA ARG A 109 -13.42 -3.65 -12.94
C ARG A 109 -13.85 -2.20 -13.13
N THR A 110 -13.36 -1.53 -14.17
CA THR A 110 -13.84 -0.21 -14.56
C THR A 110 -14.68 -0.32 -15.83
N ILE A 111 -15.96 0.04 -15.72
CA ILE A 111 -16.88 0.15 -16.84
C ILE A 111 -16.93 1.61 -17.27
N ALA A 112 -16.23 1.91 -18.36
CA ALA A 112 -16.24 3.23 -18.97
C ALA A 112 -17.37 3.30 -19.99
N HIS A 113 -18.32 4.20 -19.80
CA HIS A 113 -19.45 4.38 -20.72
C HIS A 113 -19.33 5.72 -21.45
N ASN A 114 -19.48 5.69 -22.77
CA ASN A 114 -19.52 6.86 -23.62
C ASN A 114 -20.99 7.19 -23.93
N LEU A 115 -21.47 8.33 -23.43
CA LEU A 115 -22.88 8.73 -23.62
C LEU A 115 -23.19 9.13 -25.06
N MET A 116 -22.21 9.62 -25.81
CA MET A 116 -22.43 10.14 -27.17
C MET A 116 -22.56 9.01 -28.18
N ASP A 117 -21.63 8.06 -28.15
CA ASP A 117 -21.63 6.93 -29.06
C ASP A 117 -22.42 5.72 -28.51
N LYS A 118 -22.95 5.82 -27.27
CA LYS A 118 -23.68 4.76 -26.54
C LYS A 118 -22.91 3.43 -26.44
N THR A 119 -21.59 3.51 -26.36
CA THR A 119 -20.71 2.36 -26.20
C THR A 119 -20.20 2.26 -24.76
N TYR A 120 -19.76 1.08 -24.37
CA TYR A 120 -19.05 0.89 -23.11
C TYR A 120 -17.80 0.04 -23.34
N THR A 121 -16.76 0.30 -22.56
CA THR A 121 -15.54 -0.51 -22.49
C THR A 121 -15.34 -1.01 -21.07
N ILE A 122 -14.83 -2.22 -20.95
CA ILE A 122 -14.53 -2.87 -19.67
C ILE A 122 -13.02 -2.94 -19.55
N HIS A 123 -12.50 -2.51 -18.41
CA HIS A 123 -11.10 -2.58 -18.07
C HIS A 123 -10.95 -3.27 -16.72
N ASP A 124 -10.34 -4.44 -16.73
CA ASP A 124 -10.06 -5.20 -15.52
C ASP A 124 -8.62 -4.90 -15.06
N TYR A 125 -8.49 -4.55 -13.79
CA TYR A 125 -7.23 -4.25 -13.13
C TYR A 125 -6.80 -5.42 -12.27
N ASP A 126 -5.56 -5.84 -12.47
CA ASP A 126 -4.89 -6.88 -11.70
C ASP A 126 -3.69 -6.26 -10.98
N TYR A 127 -3.70 -6.36 -9.65
CA TYR A 127 -2.63 -5.80 -8.81
C TYR A 127 -1.29 -6.51 -9.01
N ASN A 128 -1.26 -7.84 -9.12
CA ASN A 128 -0.02 -8.61 -9.18
C ASN A 128 0.70 -8.35 -10.52
N LEU A 129 -0.06 -8.30 -11.62
CA LEU A 129 0.48 -7.93 -12.93
C LEU A 129 0.93 -6.47 -13.02
N GLU A 130 0.32 -5.57 -12.25
CA GLU A 130 0.69 -4.14 -12.27
C GLU A 130 1.80 -3.79 -11.27
N PHE A 131 2.00 -4.59 -10.22
CA PHE A 131 3.02 -4.39 -9.19
C PHE A 131 4.43 -4.42 -9.81
N GLU A 132 4.79 -5.47 -10.53
CA GLU A 132 6.11 -5.61 -11.17
C GLU A 132 6.47 -4.44 -12.11
N LYS A 133 5.46 -3.73 -12.63
CA LYS A 133 5.64 -2.67 -13.62
C LYS A 133 5.96 -1.31 -13.01
N SER A 134 5.78 -1.10 -11.71
CA SER A 134 6.03 0.17 -11.02
C SER A 134 7.13 0.09 -9.95
N TYR A 135 7.75 1.22 -9.62
CA TYR A 135 8.57 1.29 -8.39
C TYR A 135 7.67 1.39 -7.16
N HIS A 136 8.03 0.59 -6.16
CA HIS A 136 7.39 0.54 -4.86
C HIS A 136 8.31 1.16 -3.79
N THR A 137 7.86 1.17 -2.53
CA THR A 137 8.71 1.61 -1.41
C THR A 137 9.99 0.79 -1.29
N GLU A 138 9.92 -0.51 -1.57
CA GLU A 138 11.03 -1.45 -1.59
C GLU A 138 11.54 -1.74 -3.00
N HIS A 139 12.77 -2.25 -3.09
CA HIS A 139 13.44 -2.60 -4.35
C HIS A 139 14.18 -3.94 -4.23
N ASP A 140 14.71 -4.41 -5.36
CA ASP A 140 15.50 -5.65 -5.54
C ASP A 140 16.89 -5.67 -4.86
N GLY A 141 17.24 -4.65 -4.07
CA GLY A 141 18.59 -4.45 -3.52
C GLY A 141 19.59 -3.73 -4.43
N SER A 142 19.40 -3.77 -5.76
CA SER A 142 20.20 -3.04 -6.77
C SER A 142 19.55 -1.72 -7.23
N GLY A 143 18.34 -1.45 -6.73
CA GLY A 143 17.58 -0.23 -7.04
C GLY A 143 16.57 -0.41 -8.19
N GLY A 144 16.40 -1.63 -8.69
CA GLY A 144 15.40 -2.01 -9.67
C GLY A 144 14.02 -2.27 -9.07
N LYS A 145 13.08 -2.66 -9.93
CA LYS A 145 11.72 -3.05 -9.53
C LYS A 145 11.73 -4.44 -8.91
N THR A 146 10.67 -4.76 -8.19
CA THR A 146 10.48 -6.04 -7.49
C THR A 146 9.07 -6.55 -7.77
N ASP A 147 8.92 -7.87 -7.83
CA ASP A 147 7.68 -8.59 -8.09
C ASP A 147 7.12 -9.26 -6.82
N ASN A 148 7.98 -9.77 -5.95
CA ASN A 148 7.61 -10.61 -4.80
C ASN A 148 7.38 -9.87 -3.46
N LYS A 149 7.69 -8.56 -3.38
CA LYS A 149 7.57 -7.76 -2.15
C LYS A 149 6.20 -7.10 -1.96
N SER A 150 5.17 -7.68 -2.55
CA SER A 150 3.81 -7.14 -2.53
C SER A 150 3.16 -7.26 -1.14
N MET A 151 2.13 -6.45 -0.86
CA MET A 151 1.33 -6.58 0.36
C MET A 151 0.34 -7.76 0.33
N ALA A 152 0.05 -8.29 -0.86
CA ALA A 152 -0.80 -9.46 -1.03
C ALA A 152 0.10 -10.71 -0.92
N PRO A 153 -0.16 -11.62 0.03
CA PRO A 153 0.49 -12.92 -0.03
C PRO A 153 0.02 -13.65 -1.29
N MET A 154 0.92 -14.39 -1.92
CA MET A 154 0.56 -15.30 -3.00
C MET A 154 -0.15 -16.49 -2.38
N ILE A 155 -1.44 -16.64 -2.69
CA ILE A 155 -2.24 -17.80 -2.31
C ILE A 155 -2.58 -18.57 -3.58
N ASN A 156 -2.53 -19.90 -3.49
CA ASN A 156 -2.95 -20.78 -4.56
C ASN A 156 -4.27 -21.46 -4.17
N TYR A 157 -5.38 -20.73 -4.24
CA TYR A 157 -6.71 -21.29 -4.00
C TYR A 157 -7.34 -21.69 -5.33
N HIS A 158 -7.36 -22.99 -5.65
CA HIS A 158 -7.80 -23.49 -6.96
C HIS A 158 -7.08 -22.83 -8.16
N GLY A 159 -5.81 -22.44 -8.01
CA GLY A 159 -5.06 -21.76 -9.09
C GLY A 159 -5.38 -20.27 -9.24
N ASN A 160 -6.27 -19.70 -8.44
CA ASN A 160 -6.62 -18.28 -8.48
C ASN A 160 -6.04 -17.51 -7.30
N GLN A 161 -5.64 -16.27 -7.56
CA GLN A 161 -5.12 -15.31 -6.60
C GLN A 161 -6.17 -14.22 -6.31
N PHE A 162 -5.91 -13.37 -5.29
CA PHE A 162 -6.78 -12.23 -4.98
C PHE A 162 -6.96 -11.26 -6.17
N SER A 163 -5.97 -11.17 -7.06
CA SER A 163 -5.98 -10.26 -8.20
C SER A 163 -6.85 -10.73 -9.37
N ASP A 164 -7.14 -12.02 -9.47
CA ASP A 164 -7.92 -12.60 -10.58
C ASP A 164 -9.41 -12.23 -10.51
N TYR A 165 -9.89 -11.86 -9.31
CA TYR A 165 -11.30 -11.55 -9.07
C TYR A 165 -11.66 -10.09 -9.34
N ALA A 166 -11.54 -9.66 -10.61
CA ALA A 166 -11.83 -8.28 -11.05
C ALA A 166 -13.24 -7.76 -10.67
N GLU A 167 -14.20 -8.66 -10.49
CA GLU A 167 -15.59 -8.33 -10.14
C GLU A 167 -15.80 -7.89 -8.69
N THR A 168 -14.78 -8.06 -7.83
CA THR A 168 -14.84 -7.71 -6.40
C THR A 168 -15.23 -6.25 -6.18
N ARG A 169 -14.74 -5.35 -7.03
CA ARG A 169 -15.11 -3.94 -7.01
C ARG A 169 -15.31 -3.43 -8.43
N THR A 170 -16.52 -3.00 -8.73
CA THR A 170 -16.85 -2.37 -10.01
C THR A 170 -16.95 -0.85 -9.86
N PHE A 171 -16.22 -0.13 -10.72
CA PHE A 171 -16.29 1.31 -10.88
C PHE A 171 -17.01 1.65 -12.19
N MET A 172 -17.89 2.65 -12.14
CA MET A 172 -18.53 3.19 -13.33
C MET A 172 -17.99 4.58 -13.59
N LYS A 173 -17.52 4.84 -14.80
CA LYS A 173 -16.96 6.15 -15.19
C LYS A 173 -17.54 6.58 -16.53
N SER A 174 -17.91 7.85 -16.63
CA SER A 174 -18.28 8.44 -17.92
C SER A 174 -17.02 8.83 -18.67
N ASN A 175 -16.90 8.35 -19.91
CA ASN A 175 -15.82 8.71 -20.81
C ASN A 175 -16.44 9.13 -22.15
N THR A 176 -16.97 10.35 -22.15
CA THR A 176 -17.72 10.87 -23.28
C THR A 176 -16.79 11.54 -24.27
N THR A 177 -16.85 11.10 -25.53
CA THR A 177 -16.14 11.72 -26.66
C THR A 177 -16.87 12.98 -27.13
N LYS A 178 -16.24 13.81 -27.98
CA LYS A 178 -16.85 14.99 -28.61
C LYS A 178 -17.43 16.04 -27.64
N ILE A 179 -16.80 16.22 -26.48
CA ILE A 179 -17.15 17.32 -25.54
C ILE A 179 -16.89 18.68 -26.21
N HIS A 180 -15.86 18.76 -27.05
CA HIS A 180 -15.51 19.94 -27.84
C HIS A 180 -15.27 19.54 -29.30
N ASN A 181 -15.52 20.47 -30.24
CA ASN A 181 -15.43 20.22 -31.68
C ASN A 181 -13.99 19.98 -32.17
N ASP A 182 -13.00 20.62 -31.54
CA ASP A 182 -11.62 20.66 -32.04
C ASP A 182 -10.62 19.85 -31.18
N PHE A 183 -11.06 19.37 -30.01
CA PHE A 183 -10.22 18.67 -29.06
C PHE A 183 -10.96 17.47 -28.49
N GLU A 184 -10.55 16.27 -28.87
CA GLU A 184 -11.01 15.03 -28.27
C GLU A 184 -10.01 14.56 -27.21
N ASP A 185 -10.54 14.10 -26.08
CA ASP A 185 -9.74 13.41 -25.09
C ASP A 185 -9.70 11.93 -25.47
N VAL A 186 -8.51 11.31 -25.47
CA VAL A 186 -8.40 9.87 -25.69
C VAL A 186 -8.85 9.18 -24.40
N PRO A 187 -9.88 8.32 -24.45
CA PRO A 187 -10.29 7.50 -23.32
C PRO A 187 -9.12 6.62 -22.86
N LYS A 188 -8.44 7.02 -21.78
CA LYS A 188 -7.47 6.15 -21.09
C LYS A 188 -7.99 5.86 -19.69
N GLU A 189 -8.16 4.58 -19.39
CA GLU A 189 -8.68 4.13 -18.11
C GLU A 189 -7.55 3.81 -17.14
N THR A 190 -7.09 4.85 -16.46
CA THR A 190 -6.08 4.77 -15.40
C THR A 190 -6.68 4.92 -13.99
N MET A 191 -8.01 4.96 -13.88
CA MET A 191 -8.71 5.15 -12.62
C MET A 191 -8.47 4.01 -11.62
N ALA A 192 -8.66 2.76 -12.05
CA ALA A 192 -8.46 1.58 -11.20
C ALA A 192 -7.04 1.52 -10.66
N LYS A 193 -6.04 1.67 -11.53
CA LYS A 193 -4.63 1.73 -11.17
C LYS A 193 -4.31 2.83 -10.16
N ARG A 194 -4.78 4.06 -10.41
CA ARG A 194 -4.59 5.20 -9.49
C ARG A 194 -5.20 4.93 -8.12
N LEU A 195 -6.42 4.39 -8.08
CA LEU A 195 -7.12 4.10 -6.84
C LEU A 195 -6.44 2.98 -6.06
N SER A 196 -6.09 1.89 -6.72
CA SER A 196 -5.35 0.77 -6.12
C SER A 196 -4.04 1.27 -5.52
N GLN A 197 -3.20 1.98 -6.28
CA GLN A 197 -1.93 2.51 -5.77
C GLN A 197 -2.13 3.48 -4.59
N LYS A 198 -3.11 4.39 -4.67
CA LYS A 198 -3.39 5.34 -3.57
C LYS A 198 -3.82 4.62 -2.29
N LEU A 199 -4.63 3.59 -2.40
CA LEU A 199 -5.13 2.81 -1.27
C LEU A 199 -4.06 1.85 -0.72
N ALA A 200 -3.24 1.28 -1.60
CA ALA A 200 -2.08 0.46 -1.25
C ALA A 200 -1.08 1.24 -0.36
N PHE A 201 -0.77 2.50 -0.69
CA PHE A 201 0.05 3.31 0.21
C PHE A 201 -0.68 3.68 1.51
N ALA A 202 -2.02 3.75 1.51
CA ALA A 202 -2.77 4.10 2.71
C ALA A 202 -2.95 2.91 3.69
N SER A 203 -2.70 1.67 3.25
CA SER A 203 -2.96 0.49 4.07
C SER A 203 -1.95 0.33 5.22
N MET A 204 -0.68 0.69 5.02
CA MET A 204 0.32 0.65 6.09
C MET A 204 0.83 2.06 6.38
N GLN A 205 0.52 2.56 7.58
CA GLN A 205 0.90 3.90 8.04
C GLN A 205 1.48 3.84 9.44
N VAL A 206 2.61 4.52 9.63
CA VAL A 206 3.31 4.60 10.92
C VAL A 206 3.54 6.07 11.24
N ALA A 207 3.18 6.47 12.45
CA ALA A 207 3.56 7.77 12.99
C ALA A 207 4.75 7.61 13.92
N LEU A 208 5.77 8.44 13.73
CA LEU A 208 6.97 8.42 14.57
C LEU A 208 7.28 9.82 15.10
N THR A 209 7.83 9.85 16.32
CA THR A 209 8.31 11.06 16.96
C THR A 209 9.82 10.97 17.07
N ALA A 210 10.52 11.97 16.53
CA ALA A 210 11.98 12.03 16.52
C ALA A 210 12.45 13.45 16.86
N ARG A 211 13.76 13.60 17.06
CA ARG A 211 14.37 14.93 17.18
C ARG A 211 14.21 15.67 15.87
N GLY A 212 14.07 17.00 15.95
CA GLY A 212 13.89 17.80 14.75
C GLY A 212 15.12 17.81 13.83
N PHE A 213 14.86 17.60 12.55
CA PHE A 213 15.80 17.48 11.45
C PHE A 213 15.10 18.13 10.23
N THR A 214 15.58 19.31 9.85
CA THR A 214 14.98 20.13 8.79
C THR A 214 15.38 19.69 7.38
N GLY A 215 16.33 18.76 7.26
CA GLY A 215 16.73 18.17 5.99
C GLY A 215 15.76 17.11 5.44
N LEU A 216 14.69 16.79 6.17
CA LEU A 216 13.65 15.86 5.75
C LEU A 216 12.40 16.64 5.32
N SER A 217 11.83 16.27 4.17
CA SER A 217 10.61 16.87 3.62
C SER A 217 9.56 15.82 3.26
N ALA A 218 8.32 16.28 3.04
CA ALA A 218 7.25 15.41 2.54
C ALA A 218 7.60 14.90 1.13
N GLY A 219 7.30 13.64 0.85
CA GLY A 219 7.66 12.98 -0.40
C GLY A 219 9.09 12.44 -0.45
N ASP A 220 9.88 12.57 0.62
CA ASP A 220 11.16 11.87 0.75
C ASP A 220 10.97 10.44 1.25
N VAL A 221 11.93 9.57 0.92
CA VAL A 221 11.97 8.18 1.42
C VAL A 221 12.85 8.12 2.66
N VAL A 222 12.39 7.40 3.68
CA VAL A 222 13.10 7.12 4.93
C VAL A 222 13.14 5.63 5.19
N ALA A 223 14.20 5.14 5.83
CA ALA A 223 14.25 3.77 6.32
C ALA A 223 13.83 3.76 7.78
N LEU A 224 12.97 2.83 8.18
CA LEU A 224 12.50 2.64 9.55
C LEU A 224 12.76 1.20 9.97
N GLU A 225 13.52 1.03 11.06
CA GLU A 225 13.76 -0.26 11.69
C GLU A 225 12.90 -0.37 12.95
N ILE A 226 12.00 -1.36 12.95
CA ILE A 226 11.10 -1.68 14.06
C ILE A 226 11.63 -2.95 14.73
N PRO A 227 11.85 -2.95 16.05
CA PRO A 227 12.31 -4.15 16.75
C PRO A 227 11.26 -5.27 16.66
N SER A 228 11.71 -6.51 16.48
CA SER A 228 10.83 -7.68 16.56
C SER A 228 10.42 -7.91 18.02
N TYR A 229 9.13 -8.17 18.26
CA TYR A 229 8.62 -8.51 19.60
C TYR A 229 8.44 -10.03 19.68
N GLU A 230 9.55 -10.75 19.81
CA GLU A 230 9.55 -12.20 19.92
C GLU A 230 9.50 -12.68 21.38
N PRO A 231 8.86 -13.85 21.64
CA PRO A 231 8.89 -14.46 22.96
C PRO A 231 10.33 -14.83 23.36
N ALA A 232 10.62 -14.73 24.66
CA ALA A 232 11.97 -14.98 25.19
C ALA A 232 12.46 -16.39 24.81
N GLY A 233 13.61 -16.49 24.13
CA GLY A 233 14.26 -17.74 23.75
C GLY A 233 14.32 -18.03 22.25
N ALA A 234 13.67 -17.23 21.41
CA ALA A 234 13.90 -17.23 19.97
C ALA A 234 15.12 -16.33 19.66
N ASP A 235 16.31 -16.92 19.54
CA ASP A 235 17.50 -16.22 19.05
C ASP A 235 17.34 -16.01 17.54
N ASN A 236 16.70 -14.91 17.15
CA ASN A 236 16.63 -14.50 15.76
C ASN A 236 17.81 -13.54 15.47
N PRO A 237 18.68 -13.82 14.49
CA PRO A 237 19.82 -12.95 14.17
C PRO A 237 19.41 -11.58 13.61
N LEU A 238 18.13 -11.40 13.26
CA LEU A 238 17.53 -10.16 12.79
C LEU A 238 16.65 -9.59 13.91
N ASP A 239 17.21 -8.74 14.77
CA ASP A 239 16.52 -8.01 15.87
C ASP A 239 15.38 -7.08 15.38
N HIS A 240 14.95 -7.17 14.12
CA HIS A 240 14.00 -6.26 13.47
C HIS A 240 12.90 -7.00 12.73
N ASP A 241 11.67 -6.53 12.87
CA ASP A 241 10.50 -7.11 12.20
C ASP A 241 10.66 -7.02 10.67
N PRO A 242 10.60 -8.14 9.92
CA PRO A 242 10.83 -8.17 8.48
C PRO A 242 9.71 -7.55 7.64
N PHE A 243 8.47 -7.51 8.12
CA PHE A 243 7.31 -7.02 7.38
C PHE A 243 7.03 -5.56 7.68
N MET A 244 7.23 -5.15 8.92
CA MET A 244 7.03 -3.78 9.38
C MET A 244 8.24 -2.90 9.10
N SER A 245 9.46 -3.40 9.24
CA SER A 245 10.65 -2.61 8.91
C SER A 245 10.81 -2.43 7.40
N GLY A 246 11.58 -1.42 7.02
CA GLY A 246 11.89 -1.13 5.62
C GLY A 246 11.82 0.35 5.28
N ARG A 247 11.64 0.62 4.00
CA ARG A 247 11.55 1.93 3.39
C ARG A 247 10.11 2.43 3.44
N TYR A 248 9.95 3.69 3.82
CA TYR A 248 8.69 4.38 3.92
C TYR A 248 8.76 5.70 3.18
N LEU A 249 7.64 6.09 2.58
CA LEU A 249 7.44 7.41 2.01
C LEU A 249 6.87 8.36 3.06
N VAL A 250 7.47 9.54 3.22
CA VAL A 250 6.99 10.53 4.17
C VAL A 250 5.73 11.22 3.63
N LYS A 251 4.60 11.01 4.31
CA LYS A 251 3.30 11.61 3.96
C LYS A 251 3.17 13.02 4.50
N ASN A 252 3.55 13.24 5.76
CA ASN A 252 3.54 14.56 6.38
C ASN A 252 4.59 14.66 7.49
N ILE A 253 5.00 15.90 7.77
CA ILE A 253 5.93 16.22 8.85
C ILE A 253 5.39 17.44 9.58
N ARG A 254 5.39 17.38 10.91
CA ARG A 254 5.11 18.53 11.77
C ARG A 254 6.30 18.78 12.67
N HIS A 255 6.94 19.93 12.50
CA HIS A 255 7.96 20.41 13.43
C HIS A 255 7.30 21.13 14.61
N LYS A 256 7.76 20.82 15.82
CA LYS A 256 7.42 21.53 17.06
C LYS A 256 8.70 22.07 17.65
N ILE A 257 8.78 23.40 17.77
CA ILE A 257 9.90 24.10 18.40
C ILE A 257 9.36 24.68 19.69
N ASP A 258 9.88 24.21 20.81
CA ASP A 258 9.60 24.73 22.13
C ASP A 258 10.80 25.52 22.62
N THR A 259 10.65 26.84 22.69
CA THR A 259 11.69 27.78 23.12
C THR A 259 11.88 27.82 24.63
N ALA A 260 10.94 27.30 25.43
CA ALA A 260 11.10 27.24 26.88
C ALA A 260 12.00 26.08 27.30
N THR A 261 12.01 25.00 26.51
CA THR A 261 12.82 23.80 26.76
C THR A 261 13.98 23.61 25.79
N ASP A 262 14.17 24.55 24.84
CA ASP A 262 15.11 24.47 23.71
C ASP A 262 15.04 23.13 22.97
N LYS A 263 13.82 22.63 22.77
CA LYS A 263 13.55 21.34 22.11
C LYS A 263 12.92 21.55 20.75
N HIS A 264 13.61 21.05 19.73
CA HIS A 264 13.03 20.81 18.41
C HIS A 264 12.65 19.33 18.29
N THR A 265 11.36 19.05 18.16
CA THR A 265 10.83 17.71 17.88
C THR A 265 10.09 17.69 16.56
N MET A 266 9.98 16.51 15.97
CA MET A 266 9.17 16.29 14.78
C MET A 266 8.22 15.12 14.99
N SER A 267 7.01 15.27 14.48
CA SER A 267 6.06 14.17 14.30
C SER A 267 5.96 13.89 12.80
N ILE A 268 6.35 12.69 12.40
CA ILE A 268 6.34 12.27 11.00
C ILE A 268 5.28 11.20 10.83
N THR A 269 4.43 11.34 9.81
CA THR A 269 3.61 10.22 9.33
C THR A 269 4.23 9.66 8.06
N CYS A 270 4.51 8.38 8.10
CA CYS A 270 5.15 7.60 7.05
C CYS A 270 4.17 6.55 6.52
N MET A 271 4.31 6.18 5.26
CA MET A 271 3.46 5.18 4.62
C MET A 271 4.26 4.25 3.71
N LYS A 272 3.82 3.00 3.56
CA LYS A 272 4.47 1.99 2.70
C LYS A 272 3.45 1.10 2.02
N ASP A 273 3.85 0.54 0.89
CA ASP A 273 3.04 -0.33 0.04
C ASP A 273 3.68 -1.71 -0.20
N ALA A 274 4.98 -1.88 0.11
CA ALA A 274 5.72 -3.11 -0.10
C ALA A 274 6.44 -3.57 1.18
N VAL A 275 6.60 -4.87 1.35
CA VAL A 275 7.32 -5.49 2.48
C VAL A 275 8.81 -5.62 2.17
N ARG A 276 9.68 -5.49 3.18
CA ARG A 276 11.14 -5.57 2.99
C ARG A 276 11.56 -6.98 2.57
N VAL A 277 11.02 -7.98 3.26
CA VAL A 277 11.20 -9.41 2.98
C VAL A 277 9.88 -9.92 2.38
N PRO A 278 9.92 -10.64 1.24
CA PRO A 278 8.72 -11.21 0.63
C PRO A 278 8.03 -12.19 1.59
N TYR A 279 6.71 -12.33 1.45
CA TYR A 279 5.96 -13.36 2.16
C TYR A 279 6.40 -14.77 1.71
N PRO A 280 6.32 -15.79 2.56
CA PRO A 280 6.53 -17.17 2.13
C PRO A 280 5.49 -17.52 1.06
N GLU A 281 5.93 -18.15 -0.02
CA GLU A 281 5.06 -18.62 -1.10
C GLU A 281 4.58 -20.04 -0.76
N GLU A 282 3.25 -20.23 -0.73
CA GLU A 282 2.65 -21.55 -0.61
C GLU A 282 2.36 -22.11 -2.00
N GLU A 283 3.25 -22.94 -2.53
CA GLU A 283 3.04 -23.60 -3.82
C GLU A 283 1.95 -24.67 -3.76
N ILE A 284 1.81 -25.32 -2.60
CA ILE A 284 0.86 -26.40 -2.35
C ILE A 284 -0.45 -25.79 -1.86
N ASP A 285 -1.54 -26.05 -2.57
CA ASP A 285 -2.89 -25.73 -2.10
C ASP A 285 -3.21 -26.58 -0.87
N THR A 286 -3.17 -25.94 0.30
CA THR A 286 -3.50 -26.57 1.58
C THR A 286 -4.96 -26.36 1.98
N PHE A 287 -5.71 -25.56 1.21
CA PHE A 287 -7.11 -25.22 1.48
C PHE A 287 -8.04 -26.25 0.85
N THR A 288 -7.74 -26.69 -0.38
CA THR A 288 -8.65 -27.57 -1.12
C THR A 288 -8.60 -29.01 -0.59
N GLY A 289 -9.78 -29.57 -0.32
CA GLY A 289 -9.94 -30.94 0.21
C GLY A 289 -9.66 -31.10 1.70
N ARG A 290 -9.21 -30.06 2.40
CA ARG A 290 -9.02 -30.06 3.88
C ARG A 290 -10.17 -29.46 4.66
N GLU A 291 -11.09 -28.77 4.01
CA GLU A 291 -12.24 -28.09 4.65
C GLU A 291 -13.18 -29.07 5.40
N ASN A 292 -13.11 -30.37 5.13
CA ASN A 292 -14.02 -31.38 5.68
C ASN A 292 -13.34 -32.68 6.16
N THR A 293 -12.01 -32.70 6.34
CA THR A 293 -11.29 -33.92 6.77
C THR A 293 -10.99 -33.97 8.27
N GLU A 294 -11.08 -32.86 8.99
CA GLU A 294 -11.04 -32.85 10.46
C GLU A 294 -12.46 -32.93 11.03
N ALA A 295 -12.76 -33.99 11.80
CA ALA A 295 -14.08 -34.30 12.35
C ALA A 295 -14.64 -33.27 13.35
N THR A 296 -13.91 -32.18 13.60
CA THR A 296 -14.28 -31.10 14.52
C THR A 296 -15.20 -30.06 13.89
N ASN A 297 -15.16 -29.87 12.57
CA ASN A 297 -15.99 -28.90 11.87
C ASN A 297 -16.99 -29.64 10.98
N VAL A 298 -18.21 -29.83 11.48
CA VAL A 298 -19.31 -30.38 10.67
C VAL A 298 -20.14 -29.21 10.14
N LEU A 299 -20.30 -29.13 8.82
CA LEU A 299 -21.19 -28.15 8.20
C LEU A 299 -22.62 -28.39 8.68
N GLN A 300 -23.29 -27.33 9.13
CA GLN A 300 -24.64 -27.45 9.68
C GLN A 300 -25.64 -28.01 8.66
N TYR A 301 -25.44 -27.72 7.37
CA TYR A 301 -26.26 -28.27 6.29
C TYR A 301 -26.13 -29.80 6.16
N ASP A 302 -24.93 -30.35 6.34
CA ASP A 302 -24.69 -31.80 6.29
C ASP A 302 -25.32 -32.52 7.51
N LEU A 303 -25.30 -31.86 8.68
CA LEU A 303 -26.02 -32.30 9.87
C LEU A 303 -27.54 -32.29 9.65
N ASP A 304 -28.07 -31.20 9.10
CA ASP A 304 -29.50 -31.07 8.83
C ASP A 304 -29.97 -32.12 7.81
N ASP A 305 -29.20 -32.38 6.75
CA ASP A 305 -29.48 -33.43 5.77
C ASP A 305 -29.39 -34.84 6.38
N ALA A 306 -28.42 -35.09 7.27
CA ALA A 306 -28.32 -36.35 8.02
C ALA A 306 -29.53 -36.55 8.94
N ILE A 307 -29.97 -35.50 9.66
CA ILE A 307 -31.15 -35.53 10.53
C ILE A 307 -32.42 -35.79 9.72
N ILE A 308 -32.59 -35.14 8.57
CA ILE A 308 -33.73 -35.36 7.68
C ILE A 308 -33.73 -36.80 7.16
N THR A 309 -32.55 -37.31 6.80
CA THR A 309 -32.39 -38.68 6.29
C THR A 309 -32.67 -39.74 7.36
N GLU A 310 -32.26 -39.51 8.62
CA GLU A 310 -32.61 -40.37 9.75
C GLU A 310 -34.09 -40.26 10.13
N ALA A 311 -34.66 -39.05 10.15
CA ALA A 311 -36.08 -38.83 10.43
C ALA A 311 -36.99 -39.54 9.42
N ASN A 312 -36.58 -39.59 8.15
CA ASN A 312 -37.28 -40.32 7.09
C ASN A 312 -37.15 -41.86 7.21
N LYS A 313 -36.19 -42.37 7.97
CA LYS A 313 -35.98 -43.82 8.19
C LYS A 313 -36.77 -44.38 9.39
N GLY A 314 -37.45 -43.53 10.18
CA GLY A 314 -38.44 -43.96 11.18
C GLY A 314 -37.88 -44.69 12.42
N GLY A 315 -36.61 -44.52 12.76
CA GLY A 315 -35.98 -45.06 13.97
C GLY A 315 -35.28 -43.96 14.80
N PRO A 316 -34.98 -44.20 16.10
CA PRO A 316 -34.36 -43.18 16.94
C PRO A 316 -32.94 -42.81 16.45
N PRO A 317 -32.54 -41.53 16.58
CA PRO A 317 -31.32 -41.00 15.96
C PRO A 317 -30.05 -41.57 16.60
N SER A 318 -29.08 -41.94 15.77
CA SER A 318 -27.83 -42.60 16.21
C SER A 318 -26.63 -41.64 16.33
N VAL A 319 -26.82 -40.36 16.00
CA VAL A 319 -25.72 -39.39 15.74
C VAL A 319 -25.05 -38.84 17.01
N LEU A 320 -25.35 -39.34 18.21
CA LEU A 320 -24.77 -38.85 19.48
C LEU A 320 -24.14 -39.94 20.35
N SER A 321 -23.74 -41.09 19.78
CA SER A 321 -22.85 -42.07 20.45
C SER A 321 -21.46 -42.08 19.85
#